data_AF-A0A1F8CVE0-F1
#
_entry.id   AF-A0A1F8CVE0-F1
#
_cell.length_a   1.000
_cell.length_b   1.000
_cell.length_c   1.000
_cell.angle_alpha   90.00
_cell.angle_beta   90.00
_cell.angle_gamma   90.00
#
_symmetry.space_group_name_H-M   'P 1'
#
loop_
_entity.id
_entity.type
_entity.pdbx_description
1 polymer ?
#
loop_
_entity_poly.entity_id
_entity_poly.type
_entity_poly.pdbx_seq_one_letter_code
_entity_poly.pdbx_strand_id
1 'polypeptide(L)'
;MSSNVVVKQTLIIEGDSVQLIERLTDDDPKSPHYNEVISRTRHVVPLSLYLKHLSKSMPSGFFCPSFPGYPTARLVGHYHTDEKELYVLEFSPEVRKVLDFDDFYNDTSHNLAFPWVYLIVNLVDGNCLSVNSFYRNLPLTSVNDMLYLSNLPNNNNGLICLGKPTHLHGLPLYQQLTLVIKSFWESPFTHALVEHWDNAMQDIPGHPQSFQHWAVLSAENPEFVLSLAWMPYLSLKEFLELRGVDISHE
;
A
#
# COMPACT_ATOMS: atom_id res chain seq x y z
N MET A 1 15.32 30.49 -27.49
CA MET A 1 14.11 30.16 -26.72
C MET A 1 14.33 28.76 -26.19
N SER A 2 14.53 28.61 -24.88
CA SER A 2 14.68 27.29 -24.25
C SER A 2 13.27 26.73 -24.05
N SER A 3 12.95 25.60 -24.66
CA SER A 3 11.72 24.87 -24.40
C SER A 3 11.82 24.21 -23.02
N ASN A 4 10.81 24.40 -22.18
CA ASN A 4 10.69 23.70 -20.90
C ASN A 4 10.14 22.30 -21.18
N VAL A 5 11.04 21.33 -21.37
CA VAL A 5 10.64 19.94 -21.56
C VAL A 5 10.67 19.23 -20.20
N VAL A 6 9.55 18.63 -19.82
CA VAL A 6 9.45 17.80 -18.60
C VAL A 6 9.48 16.33 -18.97
N VAL A 7 10.30 15.56 -18.28
CA VAL A 7 10.31 14.10 -18.36
C VAL A 7 9.37 13.55 -17.28
N LYS A 8 8.27 12.92 -17.69
CA LYS A 8 7.40 12.15 -16.79
C LYS A 8 7.72 10.68 -16.95
N GLN A 9 8.21 10.05 -15.88
CA GLN A 9 8.46 8.62 -15.84
C GLN A 9 7.24 7.91 -15.24
N THR A 10 6.77 6.85 -15.90
CA THR A 10 5.71 5.98 -15.40
C THR A 10 6.20 4.56 -15.43
N LEU A 11 6.21 3.90 -14.29
CA LEU A 11 6.54 2.49 -14.17
C LEU A 11 5.24 1.67 -14.13
N ILE A 12 5.13 0.63 -14.96
CA ILE A 12 3.97 -0.27 -15.03
C ILE A 12 4.46 -1.71 -14.89
N ILE A 13 3.85 -2.52 -14.01
CA ILE A 13 4.08 -3.97 -14.01
C ILE A 13 3.07 -4.62 -14.94
N GLU A 14 3.57 -5.45 -15.85
CA GLU A 14 2.75 -6.26 -16.73
C GLU A 14 3.37 -7.67 -16.79
N GLY A 15 2.71 -8.64 -16.19
CA GLY A 15 3.23 -10.01 -16.05
C GLY A 15 4.50 -10.05 -15.20
N ASP A 16 5.55 -10.70 -15.72
CA ASP A 16 6.88 -10.78 -15.09
C ASP A 16 7.83 -9.68 -15.59
N SER A 17 7.29 -8.52 -15.99
CA SER A 17 8.08 -7.40 -16.49
C SER A 17 7.64 -6.07 -15.89
N VAL A 18 8.63 -5.20 -15.66
CA VAL A 18 8.45 -3.79 -15.36
C VAL A 18 8.71 -2.98 -16.61
N GLN A 19 7.81 -2.04 -16.88
CA GLN A 19 7.89 -1.14 -18.02
C GLN A 19 8.11 0.27 -17.53
N LEU A 20 9.29 0.83 -17.80
CA LEU A 20 9.53 2.25 -17.64
C LEU A 20 9.09 2.96 -18.91
N ILE A 21 8.04 3.75 -18.80
CA ILE A 21 7.54 4.63 -19.85
C ILE A 21 8.02 6.04 -19.53
N GLU A 22 8.92 6.56 -20.34
CA GLU A 22 9.35 7.95 -20.26
C GLU A 22 8.53 8.76 -21.27
N ARG A 23 7.85 9.79 -20.81
CA ARG A 23 7.12 10.74 -21.64
C ARG A 23 7.82 12.09 -21.55
N LEU A 24 8.29 12.58 -22.69
CA LEU A 24 8.75 13.96 -22.82
C LEU A 24 7.54 14.80 -23.21
N THR A 25 7.16 15.77 -22.37
CA THR A 25 6.05 16.69 -22.63
C THR A 25 6.56 18.12 -22.70
N ASP A 26 5.96 18.92 -23.59
CA ASP A 26 6.18 20.36 -23.59
C ASP A 26 5.40 20.98 -22.41
N ASP A 27 6.11 21.61 -21.49
CA ASP A 27 5.56 22.24 -20.30
C ASP A 27 5.54 23.78 -20.41
N ASP A 28 5.80 24.32 -21.61
CA ASP A 28 5.57 25.75 -21.86
C ASP A 28 4.07 26.00 -22.11
N PRO A 29 3.35 26.68 -21.20
CA PRO A 29 1.92 26.96 -21.37
C PRO A 29 1.62 27.91 -22.54
N LYS A 30 2.64 28.53 -23.15
CA LYS A 30 2.52 29.35 -24.37
C LYS A 30 2.81 28.56 -25.64
N SER A 31 3.27 27.31 -25.51
CA SER A 31 3.51 26.43 -26.65
C SER A 31 2.19 25.96 -27.26
N PRO A 32 2.04 25.92 -28.59
CA PRO A 32 0.90 25.27 -29.24
C PRO A 32 0.87 23.75 -28.95
N HIS A 33 1.96 23.19 -28.42
CA HIS A 33 2.11 21.78 -28.05
C HIS A 33 2.08 21.55 -26.54
N TYR A 34 1.59 22.51 -25.74
CA TYR A 34 1.51 22.37 -24.28
C TYR A 34 0.80 21.07 -23.87
N ASN A 35 1.47 20.27 -23.04
CA ASN A 35 1.08 18.90 -22.64
C ASN A 35 1.03 17.84 -23.75
N GLU A 36 1.43 18.14 -24.98
CA GLU A 36 1.60 17.11 -26.00
C GLU A 36 2.83 16.25 -25.70
N VAL A 37 2.71 14.95 -25.96
CA VAL A 37 3.80 13.99 -25.79
C VAL A 37 4.72 14.12 -27.01
N ILE A 38 5.89 14.72 -26.80
CA ILE A 38 6.95 14.91 -27.80
C ILE A 38 7.56 13.57 -28.18
N SER A 39 7.81 12.70 -27.20
CA SER A 39 8.27 11.34 -27.44
C SER A 39 7.93 10.41 -26.27
N ARG A 40 7.91 9.11 -26.59
CA ARG A 40 7.64 8.04 -25.64
C ARG A 40 8.68 6.94 -25.79
N THR A 41 9.48 6.74 -24.75
CA THR A 41 10.41 5.60 -24.67
C THR A 41 9.81 4.54 -23.75
N ARG A 42 9.91 3.27 -24.12
CA ARG A 42 9.44 2.13 -23.30
C ARG A 42 10.63 1.20 -23.08
N HIS A 43 11.09 1.10 -21.84
CA HIS A 43 12.05 0.08 -21.42
C HIS A 43 11.29 -1.04 -20.74
N VAL A 44 11.59 -2.29 -21.09
CA VAL A 44 10.99 -3.48 -20.47
C VAL A 44 12.10 -4.26 -19.80
N VAL A 45 11.98 -4.46 -18.48
CA VAL A 45 12.94 -5.19 -17.66
C VAL A 45 12.19 -6.33 -16.94
N PRO A 46 12.77 -7.53 -16.79
CA PRO A 46 12.17 -8.56 -15.97
C PRO A 46 11.92 -8.06 -14.53
N LEU A 47 10.75 -8.36 -13.98
CA LEU A 47 10.36 -7.94 -12.63
C LEU A 47 11.38 -8.41 -11.59
N SER A 48 11.85 -9.65 -11.69
CA SER A 48 12.88 -10.20 -10.81
C SER A 48 14.20 -9.43 -10.86
N LEU A 49 14.63 -8.96 -12.05
CA LEU A 49 15.84 -8.15 -12.19
C LEU A 49 15.65 -6.74 -11.67
N TYR A 50 14.46 -6.16 -11.88
CA TYR A 50 14.09 -4.86 -11.33
C TYR A 50 14.03 -4.89 -9.79
N LEU A 51 13.41 -5.90 -9.20
CA LEU A 51 13.38 -6.11 -7.74
C LEU A 51 14.77 -6.36 -7.17
N LYS A 52 15.59 -7.19 -7.83
CA LYS A 52 17.00 -7.40 -7.45
C LYS A 52 17.86 -6.14 -7.58
N HIS A 53 17.49 -5.22 -8.46
CA HIS A 53 18.15 -3.92 -8.56
C HIS A 53 17.68 -3.01 -7.44
N LEU A 54 16.38 -2.91 -7.18
CA LEU A 54 15.80 -2.15 -6.07
C LEU A 54 16.38 -2.54 -4.70
N SER A 55 16.55 -3.84 -4.44
CA SER A 55 17.12 -4.33 -3.18
C SER A 55 18.60 -3.98 -2.99
N LYS A 56 19.29 -3.48 -4.02
CA LYS A 56 20.72 -3.11 -3.97
C LYS A 56 20.96 -1.60 -3.98
N SER A 57 19.96 -0.78 -4.26
CA SER A 57 20.16 0.63 -4.65
C SER A 57 19.36 1.65 -3.84
N MET A 58 18.76 1.29 -2.70
CA MET A 58 17.89 2.21 -1.97
C MET A 58 18.58 2.94 -0.79
N PRO A 59 19.26 4.06 -1.07
CA PRO A 59 19.12 5.27 -0.29
C PRO A 59 18.37 6.34 -1.12
N SER A 60 17.21 6.79 -0.61
CA SER A 60 16.38 7.90 -1.10
C SER A 60 15.88 7.84 -2.56
N GLY A 61 14.62 7.41 -2.76
CA GLY A 61 13.88 7.65 -4.00
C GLY A 61 12.89 6.57 -4.39
N PHE A 62 11.78 6.46 -3.64
CA PHE A 62 10.67 5.56 -3.94
C PHE A 62 10.03 5.85 -5.30
N PHE A 63 10.26 4.99 -6.29
CA PHE A 63 9.36 4.85 -7.43
C PHE A 63 9.28 3.40 -7.86
N CYS A 64 8.13 2.80 -7.59
CA CYS A 64 7.77 1.45 -7.99
C CYS A 64 6.45 1.51 -8.77
N PRO A 65 6.16 0.52 -9.61
CA PRO A 65 5.04 0.56 -10.54
C PRO A 65 3.68 0.61 -9.84
N SER A 66 2.72 1.33 -10.42
CA SER A 66 1.32 1.29 -9.98
C SER A 66 0.68 -0.06 -10.32
N PHE A 67 -0.12 -0.62 -9.42
CA PHE A 67 -0.86 -1.86 -9.68
C PHE A 67 -2.13 -1.55 -10.51
N PRO A 68 -2.46 -2.36 -11.53
CA PRO A 68 -3.72 -2.22 -12.26
C PRO A 68 -4.93 -2.22 -11.31
N GLY A 69 -5.78 -1.19 -11.39
CA GLY A 69 -6.93 -1.00 -10.50
C GLY A 69 -6.61 -0.34 -9.15
N TYR A 70 -5.32 -0.19 -8.79
CA TYR A 70 -4.86 0.44 -7.56
C TYR A 70 -3.73 1.45 -7.86
N PRO A 71 -4.06 2.59 -8.49
CA PRO A 71 -3.07 3.57 -8.95
C PRO A 71 -2.29 4.25 -7.82
N THR A 72 -2.83 4.23 -6.60
CA THR A 72 -2.21 4.75 -5.38
C THR A 72 -1.25 3.74 -4.73
N ALA A 73 -1.29 2.47 -5.13
CA ALA A 73 -0.48 1.40 -4.57
C ALA A 73 0.91 1.37 -5.19
N ARG A 74 1.94 1.21 -4.36
CA ARG A 74 3.34 1.12 -4.75
C ARG A 74 4.04 0.06 -3.92
N LEU A 75 4.92 -0.74 -4.53
CA LEU A 75 5.82 -1.62 -3.78
C LEU A 75 7.04 -0.82 -3.29
N VAL A 76 7.15 -0.60 -1.99
CA VAL A 76 8.17 0.28 -1.39
C VAL A 76 9.32 -0.49 -0.74
N GLY A 77 9.18 -1.80 -0.56
CA GLY A 77 10.24 -2.66 -0.05
C GLY A 77 10.05 -4.11 -0.45
N HIS A 78 11.16 -4.81 -0.68
CA HIS A 78 11.21 -6.26 -0.87
C HIS A 78 12.36 -6.80 -0.05
N TYR A 79 12.02 -7.64 0.92
CA TYR A 79 12.94 -8.27 1.85
C TYR A 79 12.77 -9.77 1.74
N HIS A 80 13.82 -10.52 2.03
CA HIS A 80 13.72 -11.98 2.00
C HIS A 80 14.63 -12.61 3.04
N THR A 81 14.28 -13.83 3.43
CA THR A 81 15.18 -14.80 4.06
C THR A 81 15.33 -15.99 3.13
N ASP A 82 15.99 -17.05 3.57
CA ASP A 82 16.07 -18.30 2.79
C ASP A 82 14.70 -19.00 2.66
N GLU A 83 13.74 -18.68 3.53
CA GLU A 83 12.46 -19.39 3.65
C GLU A 83 11.26 -18.59 3.15
N LYS A 84 11.38 -17.26 3.05
CA LYS A 84 10.23 -16.38 2.79
C LYS A 84 10.62 -15.07 2.15
N GLU A 85 9.63 -14.44 1.54
CA GLU A 85 9.71 -13.11 0.96
C GLU A 85 8.68 -12.19 1.63
N LEU A 86 9.10 -10.98 1.98
CA LEU A 86 8.23 -9.93 2.50
C LEU A 86 8.19 -8.77 1.50
N TYR A 87 6.98 -8.39 1.12
CA TYR A 87 6.70 -7.28 0.21
C TYR A 87 5.99 -6.19 1.00
N VAL A 88 6.54 -4.98 1.00
CA VAL A 88 5.95 -3.79 1.64
C VAL A 88 5.24 -2.98 0.57
N LEU A 89 3.93 -2.97 0.61
CA LEU A 89 3.07 -2.18 -0.27
C LEU A 89 2.61 -0.92 0.46
N GLU A 90 2.72 0.22 -0.19
CA GLU A 90 2.27 1.53 0.30
C GLU A 90 1.10 2.01 -0.55
N PHE A 91 0.08 2.60 0.09
CA PHE A 91 -1.05 3.26 -0.54
C PHE A 91 -1.11 4.70 -0.05
N SER A 92 -1.13 5.67 -0.98
CA SER A 92 -1.33 7.07 -0.62
C SER A 92 -2.72 7.32 -0.03
N PRO A 93 -2.89 8.36 0.80
CA PRO A 93 -4.18 8.70 1.41
C PRO A 93 -5.27 8.84 0.36
N GLU A 94 -6.41 8.20 0.62
CA GLU A 94 -7.53 8.16 -0.32
C GLU A 94 -8.82 7.75 0.37
N VAL A 95 -9.95 8.13 -0.24
CA VAL A 95 -11.26 7.62 0.15
C VAL A 95 -11.53 6.33 -0.58
N ARG A 96 -11.82 5.26 0.16
CA ARG A 96 -12.17 3.94 -0.39
C ARG A 96 -13.50 3.46 0.11
N LYS A 97 -14.21 2.75 -0.77
CA LYS A 97 -15.39 1.98 -0.42
C LYS A 97 -14.96 0.74 0.34
N VAL A 98 -15.51 0.54 1.54
CA VAL A 98 -15.25 -0.60 2.41
C VAL A 98 -16.57 -1.29 2.73
N LEU A 99 -16.54 -2.62 2.83
CA LEU A 99 -17.66 -3.43 3.27
C LEU A 99 -17.61 -3.56 4.80
N ASP A 100 -18.66 -3.09 5.46
CA ASP A 100 -18.89 -3.26 6.90
C ASP A 100 -19.85 -4.42 7.09
N PHE A 101 -19.37 -5.50 7.69
CA PHE A 101 -20.11 -6.74 7.83
C PHE A 101 -20.47 -6.92 9.31
N ASP A 102 -21.70 -6.59 9.64
CA ASP A 102 -22.28 -6.84 10.96
C ASP A 102 -22.76 -8.30 11.06
N ASP A 103 -22.85 -8.82 12.28
CA ASP A 103 -23.22 -10.21 12.62
C ASP A 103 -24.63 -10.62 12.10
N PHE A 104 -25.41 -9.66 11.57
CA PHE A 104 -26.76 -9.83 11.03
C PHE A 104 -26.83 -9.95 9.50
N TYR A 105 -25.71 -10.12 8.78
CA TYR A 105 -25.66 -10.27 7.31
C TYR A 105 -26.23 -9.07 6.51
N ASN A 106 -26.26 -7.88 7.11
CA ASN A 106 -26.55 -6.66 6.37
C ASN A 106 -25.24 -6.15 5.77
N ASP A 107 -25.09 -6.31 4.46
CA ASP A 107 -23.97 -5.75 3.70
C ASP A 107 -24.16 -4.23 3.56
N THR A 108 -23.62 -3.48 4.51
CA THR A 108 -23.46 -2.03 4.37
C THR A 108 -22.08 -1.69 3.85
N SER A 109 -22.02 -0.63 3.03
CA SER A 109 -20.75 -0.17 2.49
C SER A 109 -20.57 1.31 2.77
N HIS A 110 -19.36 1.67 3.18
CA HIS A 110 -19.03 3.03 3.59
C HIS A 110 -17.87 3.55 2.74
N ASN A 111 -17.90 4.84 2.40
CA ASN A 111 -16.75 5.52 1.81
C ASN A 111 -15.93 6.13 2.95
N LEU A 112 -14.74 5.59 3.18
CA LEU A 112 -13.88 5.95 4.30
C LEU A 112 -12.58 6.54 3.79
N ALA A 113 -12.17 7.67 4.35
CA ALA A 113 -10.85 8.24 4.14
C ALA A 113 -9.82 7.41 4.90
N PHE A 114 -8.72 7.04 4.25
CA PHE A 114 -7.60 6.35 4.86
C PHE A 114 -6.35 7.24 4.88
N PRO A 115 -5.51 7.12 5.92
CA PRO A 115 -4.17 7.71 5.90
C PRO A 115 -3.28 6.92 4.93
N TRP A 116 -1.95 7.05 5.04
CA TRP A 116 -1.07 6.13 4.31
C TRP A 116 -1.28 4.72 4.85
N VAL A 117 -1.63 3.78 3.96
CA VAL A 117 -1.85 2.38 4.33
C VAL A 117 -0.66 1.55 3.86
N TYR A 118 -0.18 0.68 4.73
CA TYR A 118 0.91 -0.24 4.43
C TYR A 118 0.42 -1.68 4.56
N LEU A 119 0.59 -2.45 3.50
CA LEU A 119 0.40 -3.90 3.55
C LEU A 119 1.77 -4.57 3.48
N ILE A 120 2.13 -5.32 4.51
CA ILE A 120 3.31 -6.19 4.50
C ILE A 120 2.85 -7.61 4.20
N VAL A 121 3.13 -8.08 2.99
CA VAL A 121 2.71 -9.38 2.47
C VAL A 121 3.87 -10.36 2.64
N ASN A 122 3.62 -11.46 3.36
CA ASN A 122 4.60 -12.52 3.58
C ASN A 122 4.27 -13.71 2.68
N LEU A 123 5.14 -14.00 1.72
CA LEU A 123 5.03 -15.13 0.80
C LEU A 123 6.04 -16.23 1.17
N VAL A 124 5.56 -17.48 1.18
CA VAL A 124 6.38 -18.69 1.33
C VAL A 124 6.04 -19.62 0.16
N ASP A 125 7.03 -19.95 -0.66
CA ASP A 125 6.86 -20.77 -1.87
C ASP A 125 5.69 -20.30 -2.77
N GLY A 126 5.55 -18.98 -2.93
CA GLY A 126 4.46 -18.37 -3.72
C GLY A 126 3.07 -18.44 -3.09
N ASN A 127 2.97 -18.79 -1.80
CA ASN A 127 1.73 -18.76 -1.03
C ASN A 127 1.76 -17.61 -0.02
N CYS A 128 0.67 -16.86 0.09
CA CYS A 128 0.53 -15.80 1.08
C CYS A 128 0.26 -16.41 2.46
N LEU A 129 1.28 -16.38 3.32
CA LEU A 129 1.20 -16.87 4.69
C LEU A 129 0.50 -15.87 5.60
N SER A 130 0.80 -14.58 5.45
CA SER A 130 0.23 -13.52 6.27
C SER A 130 0.22 -12.18 5.56
N VAL A 131 -0.76 -11.34 5.89
CA VAL A 131 -0.80 -9.94 5.48
C VAL A 131 -0.94 -9.10 6.72
N ASN A 132 -0.02 -8.17 6.92
CA ASN A 132 -0.08 -7.21 8.00
C ASN A 132 -0.47 -5.83 7.45
N SER A 133 -1.40 -5.14 8.09
CA SER A 133 -1.84 -3.79 7.74
C SER A 133 -1.46 -2.79 8.82
N PHE A 134 -0.88 -1.67 8.39
CA PHE A 134 -0.44 -0.56 9.24
C PHE A 134 -0.79 0.78 8.61
N TYR A 135 -0.77 1.84 9.43
CA TYR A 135 -0.95 3.22 9.00
C TYR A 135 0.29 4.08 9.21
N ARG A 136 0.37 5.19 8.46
CA ARG A 136 1.18 6.38 8.77
C ARG A 136 0.47 7.67 8.35
N ASN A 137 0.79 8.77 9.01
CA ASN A 137 0.35 10.12 8.61
C ASN A 137 1.19 10.71 7.47
N LEU A 138 2.38 10.15 7.23
CA LEU A 138 3.33 10.56 6.20
C LEU A 138 3.86 9.32 5.48
N PRO A 139 4.29 9.45 4.20
CA PRO A 139 4.91 8.34 3.49
C PRO A 139 6.14 7.77 4.23
N LEU A 140 6.51 6.54 3.89
CA LEU A 140 7.77 5.96 4.38
C LEU A 140 8.94 6.68 3.71
N THR A 141 9.94 6.99 4.50
CA THR A 141 11.19 7.61 4.08
C THR A 141 12.41 6.73 4.41
N SER A 142 12.27 5.86 5.41
CA SER A 142 13.31 4.98 5.95
C SER A 142 12.70 3.70 6.53
N VAL A 143 13.50 2.67 6.78
CA VAL A 143 13.08 1.52 7.60
C VAL A 143 12.92 1.87 9.09
N ASN A 144 13.54 2.94 9.57
CA ASN A 144 13.42 3.37 10.97
C ASN A 144 12.10 4.11 11.27
N ASP A 145 11.29 4.31 10.25
CA ASP A 145 10.00 4.97 10.34
C ASP A 145 8.98 4.14 11.12
N MET A 146 8.31 4.77 12.09
CA MET A 146 7.26 4.14 12.91
C MET A 146 6.03 3.75 12.08
N LEU A 147 5.52 2.56 12.34
CA LEU A 147 4.22 2.07 11.86
C LEU A 147 3.19 2.20 12.98
N TYR A 148 1.95 2.50 12.60
CA TYR A 148 0.81 2.54 13.52
C TYR A 148 -0.15 1.39 13.25
N LEU A 149 -0.80 0.87 14.29
CA LEU A 149 -1.83 -0.14 14.12
C LEU A 149 -3.02 0.44 13.36
N SER A 150 -3.50 -0.30 12.36
CA SER A 150 -4.78 0.02 11.73
C SER A 150 -5.91 -0.27 12.70
N ASN A 151 -6.91 0.61 12.75
CA ASN A 151 -8.15 0.37 13.50
C ASN A 151 -9.14 -0.54 12.76
N LEU A 152 -8.79 -1.09 11.59
CA LEU A 152 -9.67 -1.99 10.85
C LEU A 152 -10.03 -3.25 11.67
N PRO A 153 -11.29 -3.72 11.62
CA PRO A 153 -11.67 -5.01 12.19
C PRO A 153 -10.91 -6.18 11.56
N ASN A 154 -11.02 -7.38 12.16
CA ASN A 154 -10.27 -8.58 11.73
C ASN A 154 -8.75 -8.40 11.72
N ASN A 155 -8.25 -7.44 12.50
CA ASN A 155 -6.85 -7.20 12.75
C ASN A 155 -6.46 -7.81 14.10
N ASN A 156 -5.31 -8.45 14.20
CA ASN A 156 -4.66 -8.80 15.47
C ASN A 156 -3.21 -8.31 15.43
N ASN A 157 -2.90 -7.22 16.14
CA ASN A 157 -1.56 -6.61 16.19
C ASN A 157 -0.92 -6.41 14.79
N GLY A 158 -1.70 -5.85 13.88
CA GLY A 158 -1.36 -5.64 12.48
C GLY A 158 -1.74 -6.80 11.57
N LEU A 159 -1.88 -8.04 12.05
CA LEU A 159 -2.21 -9.19 11.20
C LEU A 159 -3.68 -9.15 10.77
N ILE A 160 -3.95 -9.06 9.46
CA ILE A 160 -5.30 -9.06 8.91
C ILE A 160 -5.68 -10.46 8.42
N CYS A 161 -6.88 -10.91 8.78
CA CYS A 161 -7.49 -12.09 8.17
C CYS A 161 -8.23 -11.71 6.88
N LEU A 162 -7.67 -12.08 5.72
CA LEU A 162 -8.25 -11.74 4.41
C LEU A 162 -9.35 -12.69 3.92
N GLY A 163 -9.64 -13.76 4.66
CA GLY A 163 -10.16 -15.00 4.06
C GLY A 163 -9.09 -15.59 3.12
N LYS A 164 -8.95 -16.91 3.05
CA LYS A 164 -7.85 -17.53 2.29
C LYS A 164 -7.88 -17.01 0.83
N PRO A 165 -6.85 -16.32 0.31
CA PRO A 165 -6.69 -16.14 -1.12
C PRO A 165 -6.36 -17.53 -1.67
N THR A 166 -7.37 -18.26 -2.15
CA THR A 166 -7.27 -19.72 -2.29
C THR A 166 -6.33 -20.18 -3.41
N HIS A 167 -5.77 -19.30 -4.24
CA HIS A 167 -5.00 -19.69 -5.41
C HIS A 167 -3.94 -18.64 -5.82
N LEU A 168 -2.86 -18.48 -5.04
CA LEU A 168 -1.73 -17.63 -5.45
C LEU A 168 -0.62 -18.40 -6.18
N HIS A 169 -0.44 -19.67 -5.84
CA HIS A 169 0.62 -20.50 -6.38
C HIS A 169 0.56 -20.61 -7.91
N GLY A 170 1.72 -20.44 -8.56
CA GLY A 170 1.86 -20.50 -10.02
C GLY A 170 1.46 -19.23 -10.77
N LEU A 171 0.93 -18.21 -10.09
CA LEU A 171 0.69 -16.90 -10.68
C LEU A 171 1.97 -16.07 -10.72
N PRO A 172 2.15 -15.19 -11.73
CA PRO A 172 3.16 -14.14 -11.69
C PRO A 172 3.06 -13.31 -10.41
N LEU A 173 4.20 -12.89 -9.84
CA LEU A 173 4.24 -12.14 -8.57
C LEU A 173 3.30 -10.93 -8.57
N TYR A 174 3.23 -10.18 -9.67
CA TYR A 174 2.33 -9.04 -9.77
C TYR A 174 0.85 -9.44 -9.59
N GLN A 175 0.45 -10.58 -10.16
CA GLN A 175 -0.92 -11.08 -10.01
C GLN A 175 -1.16 -11.53 -8.58
N GLN A 176 -0.18 -12.17 -7.94
CA GLN A 176 -0.27 -12.56 -6.53
C GLN A 176 -0.50 -11.34 -5.63
N LEU A 177 0.34 -10.31 -5.77
CA LEU A 177 0.21 -9.07 -4.99
C LEU A 177 -1.09 -8.35 -5.33
N THR A 178 -1.49 -8.26 -6.60
CA THR A 178 -2.77 -7.64 -7.00
C THR A 178 -3.96 -8.37 -6.38
N LEU A 179 -3.94 -9.70 -6.32
CA LEU A 179 -4.99 -10.48 -5.65
C LEU A 179 -5.01 -10.23 -4.14
N VAL A 180 -3.84 -10.14 -3.49
CA VAL A 180 -3.76 -9.79 -2.06
C VAL A 180 -4.33 -8.40 -1.80
N ILE A 181 -3.95 -7.41 -2.62
CA ILE A 181 -4.47 -6.04 -2.53
C ILE A 181 -6.00 -6.04 -2.71
N LYS A 182 -6.50 -6.77 -3.70
CA LYS A 182 -7.92 -6.91 -3.96
C LYS A 182 -8.64 -7.57 -2.79
N SER A 183 -8.13 -8.69 -2.29
CA SER A 183 -8.67 -9.39 -1.13
C SER A 183 -8.70 -8.51 0.11
N PHE A 184 -7.71 -7.63 0.31
CA PHE A 184 -7.71 -6.66 1.41
C PHE A 184 -8.82 -5.62 1.28
N TRP A 185 -8.90 -4.94 0.14
CA TRP A 185 -9.88 -3.86 -0.04
C TRP A 185 -11.32 -4.35 -0.21
N GLU A 186 -11.52 -5.57 -0.69
CA GLU A 186 -12.83 -6.22 -0.82
C GLU A 186 -13.18 -7.11 0.38
N SER A 187 -12.32 -7.16 1.41
CA SER A 187 -12.58 -7.96 2.60
C SER A 187 -13.80 -7.41 3.36
N PRO A 188 -14.74 -8.27 3.79
CA PRO A 188 -15.70 -7.88 4.81
C PRO A 188 -14.95 -7.75 6.13
N PHE A 189 -14.74 -6.52 6.59
CA PHE A 189 -14.15 -6.27 7.90
C PHE A 189 -15.23 -6.54 8.96
N THR A 190 -15.21 -7.74 9.54
CA THR A 190 -16.23 -8.21 10.47
C THR A 190 -15.90 -7.82 11.90
N HIS A 191 -16.94 -7.58 12.69
CA HIS A 191 -16.81 -7.22 14.11
C HIS A 191 -16.58 -8.42 15.04
N ALA A 192 -16.55 -9.64 14.51
CA ALA A 192 -16.35 -10.85 15.31
C ALA A 192 -14.98 -10.92 16.02
N LEU A 193 -14.00 -10.12 15.59
CA LEU A 193 -12.66 -9.99 16.19
C LEU A 193 -12.40 -8.53 16.65
N VAL A 194 -13.39 -7.91 17.29
CA VAL A 194 -13.47 -6.49 17.71
C VAL A 194 -12.41 -6.01 18.71
N GLU A 195 -11.49 -6.87 19.17
CA GLU A 195 -10.55 -6.54 20.24
C GLU A 195 -9.73 -5.25 19.98
N HIS A 196 -9.54 -4.83 18.73
CA HIS A 196 -8.78 -3.62 18.41
C HIS A 196 -9.61 -2.37 18.09
N TRP A 197 -10.83 -2.47 17.54
CA TRP A 197 -11.65 -1.27 17.29
C TRP A 197 -12.03 -0.59 18.61
N ASP A 198 -12.51 -1.40 19.56
CA ASP A 198 -13.03 -0.91 20.83
C ASP A 198 -11.93 -0.50 21.81
N ASN A 199 -10.80 -1.24 21.86
CA ASN A 199 -9.74 -0.93 22.83
C ASN A 199 -8.71 0.08 22.33
N ALA A 200 -8.52 0.24 21.01
CA ALA A 200 -7.42 1.06 20.50
C ALA A 200 -7.79 2.53 20.28
N MET A 201 -9.08 2.85 20.05
CA MET A 201 -9.45 4.16 19.49
C MET A 201 -10.67 4.85 20.13
N GLN A 202 -11.41 4.20 21.03
CA GLN A 202 -12.60 4.82 21.65
C GLN A 202 -12.27 6.09 22.45
N ASP A 203 -11.15 6.09 23.17
CA ASP A 203 -10.78 7.20 24.07
C ASP A 203 -9.87 8.27 23.42
N ILE A 204 -9.52 8.14 22.14
CA ILE A 204 -8.62 9.09 21.48
C ILE A 204 -9.44 10.17 20.77
N PRO A 205 -9.31 11.46 21.16
CA PRO A 205 -10.10 12.54 20.57
C PRO A 205 -9.96 12.61 19.04
N GLY A 206 -11.09 12.72 18.35
CA GLY A 206 -11.16 12.85 16.90
C GLY A 206 -11.18 11.53 16.13
N HIS A 207 -10.93 10.39 16.78
CA HIS A 207 -11.03 9.09 16.11
C HIS A 207 -12.49 8.70 15.83
N PRO A 208 -12.76 8.07 14.68
CA PRO A 208 -14.08 7.58 14.36
C PRO A 208 -14.50 6.47 15.34
N GLN A 209 -15.74 6.56 15.81
CA GLN A 209 -16.29 5.63 16.81
C GLN A 209 -17.00 4.42 16.17
N SER A 210 -17.31 4.52 14.88
CA SER A 210 -17.91 3.46 14.06
C SER A 210 -17.61 3.71 12.58
N PHE A 211 -17.85 2.72 11.72
CA PHE A 211 -17.79 2.90 10.26
C PHE A 211 -18.70 4.04 9.77
N GLN A 212 -19.90 4.15 10.34
CA GLN A 212 -20.81 5.24 10.00
C GLN A 212 -20.26 6.62 10.41
N HIS A 213 -19.68 6.75 11.61
CA HIS A 213 -19.05 7.99 12.05
C HIS A 213 -17.83 8.31 11.18
N TRP A 214 -17.02 7.31 10.84
CA TRP A 214 -15.90 7.47 9.91
C TRP A 214 -16.37 7.97 8.55
N ALA A 215 -17.45 7.41 7.99
CA ALA A 215 -18.00 7.85 6.71
C ALA A 215 -18.43 9.33 6.73
N VAL A 216 -19.03 9.78 7.83
CA VAL A 216 -19.40 11.20 8.03
C VAL A 216 -18.14 12.09 8.02
N LEU A 217 -17.16 11.79 8.88
CA LEU A 217 -15.91 12.56 8.94
C LEU A 217 -15.15 12.56 7.60
N SER A 218 -15.16 11.43 6.90
CA SER A 218 -14.54 11.27 5.58
C SER A 218 -15.21 12.12 4.52
N ALA A 219 -16.53 12.27 4.58
CA ALA A 219 -17.28 13.11 3.65
C ALA A 219 -17.08 14.61 3.95
N GLU A 220 -16.93 14.98 5.22
CA GLU A 220 -16.73 16.37 5.65
C GLU A 220 -15.31 16.87 5.36
N ASN A 221 -14.30 16.08 5.71
CA ASN A 221 -12.90 16.42 5.49
C ASN A 221 -12.04 15.14 5.37
N PRO A 222 -11.80 14.59 4.17
CA PRO A 222 -11.00 13.39 3.99
C PRO A 222 -9.59 13.46 4.59
N GLU A 223 -8.99 14.65 4.73
CA GLU A 223 -7.62 14.82 5.25
C GLU A 223 -7.53 14.63 6.77
N PHE A 224 -8.67 14.55 7.48
CA PHE A 224 -8.70 14.45 8.94
C PHE A 224 -7.87 13.26 9.46
N VAL A 225 -7.85 12.15 8.72
CA VAL A 225 -7.09 10.93 9.06
C VAL A 225 -5.58 11.14 9.15
N LEU A 226 -5.04 12.17 8.48
CA LEU A 226 -3.61 12.51 8.54
C LEU A 226 -3.24 13.29 9.81
N SER A 227 -4.25 13.81 10.52
CA SER A 227 -4.07 14.53 11.79
C SER A 227 -4.35 13.67 13.02
N LEU A 228 -4.86 12.45 12.83
CA LEU A 228 -5.17 11.55 13.94
C LEU A 228 -3.89 11.01 14.59
N ALA A 229 -3.92 10.92 15.91
CA ALA A 229 -2.90 10.24 16.69
C ALA A 229 -3.18 8.73 16.65
N TRP A 230 -2.60 8.03 15.68
CA TRP A 230 -2.71 6.58 15.58
C TRP A 230 -1.85 5.87 16.63
N MET A 231 -2.25 4.66 17.02
CA MET A 231 -1.56 3.88 18.03
C MET A 231 -0.18 3.41 17.51
N PRO A 232 0.94 3.87 18.10
CA PRO A 232 2.28 3.44 17.68
C PRO A 232 2.48 1.95 17.97
N TYR A 233 3.19 1.28 17.08
CA TYR A 233 3.52 -0.13 17.23
C TYR A 233 5.03 -0.37 17.23
N LEU A 234 5.62 -0.41 16.03
CA LEU A 234 7.03 -0.71 15.80
C LEU A 234 7.49 0.10 14.58
N SER A 235 8.79 0.36 14.47
CA SER A 235 9.38 0.76 13.19
C SER A 235 9.26 -0.37 12.16
N LEU A 236 9.32 -0.03 10.87
CA LEU A 236 9.41 -1.05 9.82
C LEU A 236 10.61 -1.98 10.06
N LYS A 237 11.73 -1.41 10.53
CA LYS A 237 12.94 -2.13 10.93
C LYS A 237 12.66 -3.21 11.96
N GLU A 238 12.13 -2.83 13.12
CA GLU A 238 11.82 -3.78 14.18
C GLU A 238 10.80 -4.84 13.71
N PHE A 239 9.82 -4.45 12.89
CA PHE A 239 8.88 -5.41 12.31
C PHE A 239 9.59 -6.46 11.43
N LEU A 240 10.51 -6.03 10.56
CA LEU A 240 11.28 -6.91 9.69
C LEU A 240 12.21 -7.83 10.50
N GLU A 241 12.88 -7.32 11.52
CA GLU A 241 13.75 -8.08 12.43
C GLU A 241 12.98 -9.15 13.21
N LEU A 242 11.77 -8.84 13.69
CA LEU A 242 10.88 -9.84 14.31
C LEU A 242 10.46 -10.96 13.34
N ARG A 243 10.61 -10.74 12.03
CA ARG A 243 10.41 -11.74 10.99
C ARG A 243 11.73 -12.37 10.53
N GLY A 244 12.85 -12.12 11.20
CA GLY A 244 14.14 -12.72 10.90
C GLY A 244 14.79 -12.16 9.63
N VAL A 245 14.36 -10.99 9.16
CA VAL A 245 15.09 -10.25 8.13
C VAL A 245 16.22 -9.48 8.81
N ASP A 246 17.45 -9.71 8.36
CA ASP A 246 18.61 -8.93 8.81
C ASP A 246 18.76 -7.67 7.96
N ILE A 247 18.63 -6.51 8.62
CA ILE A 247 18.74 -5.18 8.02
C ILE A 247 19.87 -4.38 8.67
N SER A 248 20.86 -5.06 9.27
CA SER A 248 22.02 -4.43 9.91
C SER A 248 23.00 -3.75 8.91
N HIS A 249 22.73 -3.84 7.61
CA HIS A 249 23.57 -3.32 6.54
C HIS A 249 22.92 -2.24 5.65
N GLU A 250 21.69 -1.81 5.97
CA GLU A 250 20.99 -0.68 5.32
C GLU A 250 21.02 0.59 6.19
#